data_AF-A0A949B5T8-F1
#
_entry.id   AF-A0A949B5T8-F1
#
_cell.length_a   1.000
_cell.length_b   1.000
_cell.length_c   1.000
_cell.angle_alpha   90.00
_cell.angle_beta   90.00
_cell.angle_gamma   90.00
#
_symmetry.space_group_name_H-M   'P 1'
#
loop_
_entity.id
_entity.type
_entity.pdbx_description
1 polymer ?
#
loop_
_entity_poly.entity_id
_entity_poly.type
_entity_poly.pdbx_seq_one_letter_code
_entity_poly.pdbx_strand_id
1 'polypeptide(L)'
;MMPRLGNKYDIEIETISKPREEYSIDEYFDLDLPVAPAVMVGEEIVVEGSDVSYEKLDEVICNHLGLPPPEPQKKGILGRFLKR
;
A
#
# COMPACT_ATOMS: atom_id res chain seq x y z
N MET A 1 -0.96 8.25 -1.17
CA MET A 1 0.12 8.02 -2.14
C MET A 1 0.65 6.60 -1.98
N MET A 2 1.09 5.95 -3.06
CA MET A 2 1.72 4.63 -3.01
C MET A 2 3.14 4.69 -2.40
N PRO A 3 3.44 3.89 -1.36
CA PRO A 3 4.80 3.76 -0.82
C PRO A 3 5.74 3.13 -1.86
N ARG A 4 6.97 3.65 -2.01
CA ARG A 4 7.98 3.16 -2.99
C ARG A 4 8.64 1.82 -2.58
N LEU A 5 7.84 0.81 -2.26
CA LEU A 5 8.29 -0.49 -1.74
C LEU A 5 8.78 -1.46 -2.83
N GLY A 6 8.46 -1.21 -4.11
CA GLY A 6 8.93 -2.04 -5.24
C GLY A 6 10.46 -2.07 -5.44
N ASN A 7 11.20 -1.13 -4.85
CA ASN A 7 12.67 -1.18 -4.85
C ASN A 7 13.24 -2.05 -3.73
N LYS A 8 12.44 -2.37 -2.70
CA LYS A 8 12.86 -3.09 -1.50
C LYS A 8 12.66 -4.60 -1.67
N TYR A 9 11.59 -5.00 -2.33
CA TYR A 9 11.24 -6.38 -2.57
C TYR A 9 11.24 -6.69 -4.06
N ASP A 10 11.64 -7.91 -4.40
CA ASP A 10 11.49 -8.43 -5.75
C ASP A 10 10.03 -8.89 -5.94
N ILE A 11 9.17 -7.94 -6.30
CA ILE A 11 7.72 -8.14 -6.48
C ILE A 11 7.27 -7.56 -7.82
N GLU A 12 6.29 -8.21 -8.43
CA GLU A 12 5.58 -7.66 -9.58
C GLU A 12 4.58 -6.60 -9.11
N ILE A 13 4.56 -5.46 -9.81
CA ILE A 13 3.63 -4.36 -9.51
C ILE A 13 2.83 -4.08 -10.76
N GLU A 14 1.53 -4.35 -10.69
CA GLU A 14 0.55 -3.91 -11.66
C GLU A 14 -0.08 -2.59 -11.21
N THR A 15 -0.35 -1.68 -12.15
CA THR A 15 -1.06 -0.42 -11.86
C THR A 15 -2.16 -0.20 -12.88
N ILE A 16 -3.40 -0.26 -12.41
CA ILE A 16 -4.59 0.05 -13.21
C ILE A 16 -4.98 1.51 -12.91
N SER A 17 -4.82 2.38 -13.90
CA SER A 17 -5.20 3.79 -13.81
C SER A 17 -6.18 4.14 -14.92
N LYS A 18 -7.40 4.49 -14.53
CA LYS A 18 -8.49 4.92 -15.41
C LYS A 18 -8.97 6.34 -15.07
N PRO A 19 -9.68 7.02 -15.97
CA PRO A 19 -10.43 8.22 -15.65
C PRO A 19 -11.45 7.98 -14.52
N ARG A 20 -11.78 9.02 -13.76
CA ARG A 20 -12.72 8.93 -12.64
C ARG A 20 -14.08 8.38 -13.07
N GLU A 21 -14.52 8.76 -14.26
CA GLU A 21 -15.81 8.38 -14.84
C GLU A 21 -15.86 6.87 -15.09
N GLU A 22 -14.77 6.27 -15.55
CA GLU A 22 -14.67 4.82 -15.80
C GLU A 22 -14.66 3.98 -14.51
N TYR A 23 -14.30 4.55 -13.37
CA TYR A 23 -14.44 3.87 -12.07
C TYR A 23 -15.86 3.91 -11.51
N SER A 24 -16.74 4.71 -12.12
CA SER A 24 -18.11 4.95 -11.62
C SER A 24 -19.19 4.23 -12.45
N ILE A 25 -18.80 3.46 -13.46
CA ILE A 25 -19.71 2.72 -14.33
C ILE A 25 -19.81 1.26 -13.89
N ASP A 26 -20.98 0.65 -14.12
CA ASP A 26 -21.29 -0.73 -13.72
C ASP A 26 -20.25 -1.74 -14.22
N GLU A 27 -19.69 -1.52 -15.43
CA GLU A 27 -18.66 -2.37 -16.03
C GLU A 27 -17.38 -2.49 -15.18
N TYR A 28 -17.02 -1.47 -14.39
CA TYR A 28 -15.90 -1.55 -13.46
C TYR A 28 -16.23 -2.39 -12.23
N PHE A 29 -17.46 -2.31 -11.74
CA PHE A 29 -17.93 -3.12 -10.60
C PHE A 29 -18.00 -4.61 -10.97
N ASP A 30 -18.25 -4.93 -12.25
CA ASP A 30 -18.22 -6.31 -12.76
C ASP A 30 -16.81 -6.92 -12.79
N LEU A 31 -15.75 -6.12 -12.65
CA LEU A 31 -14.36 -6.62 -12.59
C LEU A 31 -13.98 -7.24 -11.24
N ASP A 32 -14.89 -7.20 -10.25
CA ASP A 32 -14.65 -7.64 -8.86
C ASP A 32 -13.39 -7.00 -8.25
N LEU A 33 -13.06 -5.79 -8.72
CA LEU A 33 -11.95 -5.00 -8.23
C LEU A 33 -12.40 -4.08 -7.09
N PRO A 34 -11.50 -3.79 -6.13
CA PRO A 34 -11.80 -2.88 -5.04
C PRO A 34 -12.12 -1.46 -5.55
N VAL A 35 -12.81 -0.70 -4.70
CA VAL A 35 -13.16 0.69 -4.99
C VAL A 35 -11.90 1.54 -5.03
N ALA A 36 -11.61 2.11 -6.19
CA ALA A 36 -10.47 3.00 -6.37
C ALA A 36 -10.63 4.30 -5.55
N PRO A 37 -9.54 4.87 -4.97
CA PRO A 37 -8.18 4.31 -4.94
C PRO A 37 -8.07 3.11 -3.99
N ALA A 38 -7.37 2.07 -4.40
CA ALA A 38 -7.17 0.87 -3.60
C ALA A 38 -5.76 0.29 -3.79
N VAL A 39 -5.34 -0.54 -2.83
CA VAL A 39 -4.11 -1.33 -2.91
C VAL A 39 -4.41 -2.76 -2.53
N MET A 40 -3.97 -3.70 -3.37
CA MET A 40 -4.05 -5.13 -3.12
C MET A 40 -2.65 -5.75 -3.07
N VAL A 41 -2.49 -6.82 -2.28
CA VAL A 41 -1.30 -7.67 -2.27
C VAL A 41 -1.79 -9.11 -2.45
N GLY A 42 -1.47 -9.71 -3.61
CA GLY A 42 -2.12 -10.96 -4.01
C GLY A 42 -3.64 -10.78 -4.12
N GLU A 43 -4.39 -11.58 -3.39
CA GLU A 43 -5.87 -11.51 -3.32
C GLU A 43 -6.37 -10.66 -2.12
N GLU A 44 -5.47 -10.10 -1.31
CA GLU A 44 -5.83 -9.33 -0.12
C GLU A 44 -5.98 -7.84 -0.42
N ILE A 45 -7.14 -7.27 -0.08
CA ILE A 45 -7.38 -5.83 -0.11
C ILE A 45 -6.77 -5.18 1.13
N VAL A 46 -5.73 -4.36 0.94
CA VAL A 46 -5.00 -3.71 2.04
C VAL A 46 -5.65 -2.38 2.43
N VAL A 47 -6.15 -1.63 1.44
CA VAL A 47 -6.86 -0.37 1.65
C VAL A 47 -7.78 -0.09 0.46
N GLU A 48 -8.90 0.56 0.74
CA GLU A 48 -9.83 1.11 -0.26
C GLU A 48 -10.24 2.52 0.14
N GLY A 49 -10.50 3.36 -0.87
CA GLY A 49 -10.97 4.73 -0.71
C GLY A 49 -10.04 5.67 0.07
N SER A 50 -8.82 5.23 0.40
CA SER A 50 -7.90 5.97 1.26
C SER A 50 -6.44 5.58 1.02
N ASP A 51 -5.53 6.33 1.64
CA ASP A 51 -4.10 6.09 1.56
C ASP A 51 -3.63 4.98 2.51
N VAL A 52 -2.57 4.25 2.12
CA VAL A 52 -1.90 3.25 2.96
C VAL A 52 -0.60 3.81 3.53
N SER A 53 -0.30 3.50 4.79
CA SER A 53 1.00 3.85 5.38
C SER A 53 2.10 2.94 4.86
N TYR A 54 3.35 3.42 4.89
CA TYR A 54 4.50 2.60 4.51
C TYR A 54 4.57 1.35 5.38
N GLU A 55 4.44 1.49 6.71
CA GLU A 55 4.58 0.39 7.65
C GLU A 55 3.52 -0.70 7.43
N LYS A 56 2.26 -0.31 7.20
CA LYS A 56 1.17 -1.25 6.96
C LYS A 56 1.41 -2.06 5.69
N LEU A 57 1.78 -1.39 4.60
CA LEU A 57 2.02 -2.08 3.33
C LEU A 57 3.27 -2.97 3.40
N ASP A 58 4.32 -2.52 4.10
CA ASP A 58 5.56 -3.26 4.32
C ASP A 58 5.32 -4.56 5.11
N GLU A 59 4.50 -4.51 6.16
CA GLU A 59 4.10 -5.68 6.95
C GLU A 59 3.32 -6.70 6.12
N VAL A 60 2.32 -6.24 5.34
CA VAL A 60 1.53 -7.14 4.49
C VAL A 60 2.41 -7.82 3.43
N ILE A 61 3.31 -7.07 2.79
CA ILE A 61 4.23 -7.65 1.80
C ILE A 61 5.14 -8.70 2.46
N CYS A 62 5.72 -8.43 3.64
CA CYS A 62 6.52 -9.42 4.36
C CYS A 62 5.73 -10.70 4.64
N ASN A 63 4.47 -10.58 5.08
CA ASN A 63 3.62 -11.72 5.38
C ASN A 63 3.37 -12.59 4.13
N HIS A 64 3.05 -11.96 2.99
CA HIS A 64 2.83 -12.67 1.72
C HIS A 64 4.09 -13.33 1.18
N LEU A 65 5.26 -12.73 1.40
CA LEU A 65 6.56 -13.28 0.98
C LEU A 65 7.12 -14.32 1.98
N GLY A 66 6.46 -14.55 3.12
CA GLY A 66 6.97 -15.42 4.19
C GLY A 66 8.25 -14.88 4.86
N LEU A 67 8.48 -13.57 4.77
CA LEU A 67 9.62 -12.88 5.38
C LEU A 67 9.31 -12.49 6.82
N PRO A 68 10.34 -12.30 7.68
CA PRO A 68 10.13 -11.74 9.00
C PRO A 68 9.49 -10.34 8.91
N PRO A 69 8.74 -9.92 9.93
CA PRO A 69 8.14 -8.59 9.96
C PRO A 69 9.22 -7.50 9.83
N PRO A 70 8.92 -6.38 9.13
CA PRO A 70 9.88 -5.33 8.90
C PRO A 70 10.35 -4.71 10.21
N GLU A 71 11.61 -4.27 10.26
CA GLU A 71 12.11 -3.57 11.44
C GLU A 71 11.30 -2.29 11.68
N PRO A 72 10.84 -2.02 12.91
CA PRO A 72 10.11 -0.81 13.21
C PRO A 72 11.00 0.38 12.91
N GLN A 73 10.57 1.25 11.99
CA GLN A 73 11.30 2.46 11.66
C GLN A 73 11.41 3.30 12.94
N LYS A 74 12.61 3.36 13.53
CA LYS A 74 12.87 4.13 14.75
C LYS A 74 12.54 5.59 14.48
N LYS A 75 11.35 6.04 14.89
CA LYS A 75 11.03 7.47 14.98
C LYS A 75 12.08 8.09 15.90
N GLY A 76 12.98 8.89 15.34
CA GLY A 76 14.13 9.44 16.04
C GLY A 76 13.72 10.14 17.33
N ILE A 77 14.04 9.54 18.48
CA ILE A 77 13.83 10.13 19.81
C ILE A 77 14.81 11.32 20.04
N LEU A 78 15.77 11.54 19.14
CA LEU A 78 16.75 12.62 19.20
C LEU A 78 16.22 14.01 18.77
N GLY A 79 15.00 14.12 18.22
CA GLY A 79 14.44 15.42 17.82
C GLY A 79 13.81 16.25 18.96
N ARG A 80 13.56 15.64 20.13
CA ARG A 80 12.76 16.27 21.21
C ARG A 80 13.59 16.91 22.33
N PHE A 81 14.91 16.73 22.34
CA PHE A 81 15.79 17.19 23.43
C PHE A 81 16.76 18.32 23.07
N LEU A 82 16.63 18.94 21.89
CA LEU A 82 17.40 20.13 21.51
C LEU A 82 16.46 21.35 21.29
N LYS A 83 15.80 21.79 22.36
CA LYS A 83 15.40 23.20 22.52
C LYS A 83 15.97 23.66 23.85
N ARG A 84 17.13 24.32 23.75
CA ARG A 84 17.70 25.15 24.79
C ARG A 84 17.16 26.57 24.63
#